data_AF-A0A6G4VEK0-F1
#
_entry.id   AF-A0A6G4VEK0-F1
#
_cell.length_a   1.000
_cell.length_b   1.000
_cell.length_c   1.000
_cell.angle_alpha   90.00
_cell.angle_beta   90.00
_cell.angle_gamma   90.00
#
_symmetry.space_group_name_H-M   'P 1'
#
loop_
_entity.id
_entity.type
_entity.pdbx_description
1 polymer ?
#
loop_
_entity_poly.entity_id
_entity_poly.type
_entity_poly.pdbx_seq_one_letter_code
_entity_poly.pdbx_strand_id
1 'polypeptide(L)'
;MTSGNRVLWLATGAFICSMIALIVALTSGGDSATPDTAGATGEVGPTSTTRGPTASTDDAPTDTAEPSAPSTTRSAPGATSGGGTASVKEVSCPAATVTVNDAASLEEALADAGPGDSIRLADATYEGRFKATTPGTADQPVYVCGGPGAVIDGGGTDGGYGFHLDGAAYWRLVGFTVHNSQKGVMADRVQGSVIQGLTVEQIGDEAIHLRNFSTDNLVLNNTVRHTGKRKDKFGEGVYIGTAESNWCTVSDCKPDASNRNVISGNDISATTAESIDIKEGTSDGKVIGNTFDGSLLSGSHNDSWVDVKGNGWLIQGNTGRNALQDGFQTHEIVDGWGTDNTFKGNTADVNGPGYGFKLTPVEGNKVACDNKAEGAAEGLANVDCARS
;
A
#
# COMPACT_ATOMS: atom_id res chain seq x y z
N MET A 1 26.86 -32.66 -55.05
CA MET A 1 25.42 -32.45 -54.85
C MET A 1 25.14 -32.85 -53.40
N THR A 2 25.29 -31.90 -52.47
CA THR A 2 24.17 -31.16 -51.80
C THR A 2 23.28 -32.16 -51.03
N SER A 3 23.07 -32.12 -49.72
CA SER A 3 23.04 -31.10 -48.66
C SER A 3 22.66 -31.88 -47.37
N GLY A 4 23.06 -31.62 -46.12
CA GLY A 4 23.30 -30.36 -45.43
C GLY A 4 22.12 -30.03 -44.48
N ASN A 5 22.43 -29.96 -43.17
CA ASN A 5 21.70 -29.31 -42.05
C ASN A 5 20.94 -30.25 -41.08
N ARG A 6 21.45 -30.50 -39.86
CA ARG A 6 21.64 -29.63 -38.65
C ARG A 6 20.31 -29.36 -37.92
N VAL A 7 20.15 -30.11 -36.84
CA VAL A 7 19.18 -29.89 -35.75
C VAL A 7 19.58 -28.64 -34.99
N LEU A 8 18.67 -27.67 -34.91
CA LEU A 8 18.80 -26.46 -34.10
C LEU A 8 17.70 -26.52 -33.03
N TRP A 9 18.13 -26.56 -31.76
CA TRP A 9 17.27 -26.33 -30.60
C TRP A 9 16.91 -24.83 -30.54
N LEU A 10 15.62 -24.52 -30.45
CA LEU A 10 15.13 -23.20 -30.06
C LEU A 10 14.16 -23.38 -28.90
N ALA A 11 14.59 -22.91 -27.74
CA ALA A 11 13.73 -22.60 -26.61
C ALA A 11 12.96 -21.31 -26.95
N THR A 12 11.64 -21.36 -26.87
CA THR A 12 10.79 -20.18 -26.89
C THR A 12 10.03 -20.14 -25.58
N GLY A 13 10.40 -19.18 -24.73
CA GLY A 13 9.68 -18.83 -23.52
C GLY A 13 8.30 -18.27 -23.86
N ALA A 14 7.31 -18.68 -23.09
CA ALA A 14 5.95 -18.17 -23.18
C ALA A 14 5.83 -16.95 -22.25
N PHE A 15 5.73 -15.77 -22.85
CA PHE A 15 5.18 -14.56 -22.22
C PHE A 15 3.69 -14.55 -22.54
N ILE A 16 2.82 -14.70 -21.53
CA ILE A 16 1.36 -14.53 -21.70
C ILE A 16 0.95 -13.31 -20.88
N CYS A 17 0.87 -12.16 -21.55
CA CYS A 17 0.15 -11.00 -21.04
C CYS A 17 -1.35 -11.22 -21.29
N SER A 18 -2.14 -11.29 -20.22
CA SER A 18 -3.59 -11.43 -20.30
C SER A 18 -4.25 -10.06 -20.50
N MET A 19 -4.66 -9.74 -21.74
CA MET A 19 -5.66 -8.71 -22.00
C MET A 19 -7.07 -9.30 -21.80
N ILE A 20 -7.88 -8.69 -20.95
CA ILE A 20 -9.34 -8.89 -20.96
C ILE A 20 -9.97 -7.62 -21.54
N ALA A 21 -10.53 -7.75 -22.74
CA ALA A 21 -11.32 -6.72 -23.40
C ALA A 21 -12.76 -6.71 -22.85
N LEU A 22 -13.26 -5.51 -22.55
CA LEU A 22 -14.64 -5.22 -22.19
C LEU A 22 -15.53 -5.29 -23.45
N ILE A 23 -16.55 -6.14 -23.44
CA ILE A 23 -17.63 -6.14 -24.44
C ILE A 23 -18.85 -5.47 -23.82
N VAL A 24 -19.23 -4.30 -24.33
CA VAL A 24 -20.57 -3.72 -24.15
C VAL A 24 -21.28 -3.81 -25.50
N ALA A 25 -22.29 -4.67 -25.59
CA ALA A 25 -23.15 -4.77 -26.74
C ALA A 25 -24.30 -3.76 -26.62
N LEU A 26 -24.41 -2.90 -27.64
CA LEU A 26 -25.51 -1.98 -27.89
C LEU A 26 -26.78 -2.75 -28.31
N THR A 27 -27.92 -2.39 -27.74
CA THR A 27 -29.23 -2.59 -28.38
C THR A 27 -29.80 -1.24 -28.77
N SER A 28 -30.04 -1.09 -30.07
CA SER A 28 -30.62 0.04 -30.77
C SER A 28 -32.15 0.06 -30.73
N GLY A 29 -32.73 1.27 -30.69
CA GLY A 29 -34.11 1.61 -31.05
C GLY A 29 -34.75 2.50 -29.99
N GLY A 30 -35.18 3.74 -30.23
CA GLY A 30 -35.26 4.59 -31.42
C GLY A 30 -36.15 5.79 -31.06
N ASP A 31 -35.81 6.98 -31.59
CA ASP A 31 -36.59 8.22 -31.76
C ASP A 31 -37.11 8.95 -30.49
N SER A 32 -36.88 10.25 -30.25
CA SER A 32 -36.86 11.39 -31.18
C SER A 32 -36.22 12.65 -30.56
N ALA A 33 -35.66 13.49 -31.44
CA ALA A 33 -35.55 14.97 -31.37
C ALA A 33 -34.37 15.63 -30.61
N THR A 34 -33.27 15.78 -31.36
CA THR A 34 -32.28 16.87 -31.41
C THR A 34 -32.88 18.26 -31.72
N PRO A 35 -32.11 19.38 -31.84
CA PRO A 35 -30.67 19.59 -31.63
C PRO A 35 -30.30 20.84 -30.80
N ASP A 36 -29.03 20.95 -30.40
CA ASP A 36 -28.21 22.11 -30.80
C ASP A 36 -26.72 21.73 -30.81
N THR A 37 -26.09 22.01 -31.95
CA THR A 37 -24.68 21.74 -32.28
C THR A 37 -23.96 23.04 -32.59
N ALA A 38 -22.79 23.23 -31.99
CA ALA A 38 -21.55 23.80 -32.57
C ALA A 38 -20.51 23.85 -31.42
N GLY A 39 -19.27 23.36 -31.50
CA GLY A 39 -18.41 23.02 -32.64
C GLY A 39 -17.26 24.02 -32.75
N ALA A 40 -16.02 23.48 -32.88
CA ALA A 40 -14.74 24.13 -33.25
C ALA A 40 -13.87 24.68 -32.08
N THR A 41 -12.82 23.98 -31.63
CA THR A 41 -11.44 23.80 -32.17
C THR A 41 -10.51 25.01 -31.98
N GLY A 42 -9.32 24.76 -31.40
CA GLY A 42 -8.19 25.69 -31.41
C GLY A 42 -6.93 25.13 -30.74
N GLU A 43 -6.14 24.32 -31.47
CA GLU A 43 -4.68 24.25 -31.30
C GLU A 43 -4.06 25.40 -32.09
N VAL A 44 -3.14 26.20 -31.51
CA VAL A 44 -1.89 26.70 -32.12
C VAL A 44 -0.99 27.30 -31.01
N GLY A 45 0.18 26.72 -30.74
CA GLY A 45 1.41 27.47 -30.35
C GLY A 45 2.26 27.71 -31.61
N PRO A 46 3.41 28.43 -31.62
CA PRO A 46 4.31 28.78 -30.50
C PRO A 46 4.90 30.21 -30.57
N THR A 47 5.74 30.63 -29.61
CA THR A 47 6.90 31.51 -29.90
C THR A 47 8.02 31.31 -28.88
N SER A 48 9.21 30.98 -29.41
CA SER A 48 10.51 30.90 -28.74
C SER A 48 11.16 32.28 -28.65
N THR A 49 11.88 32.58 -27.55
CA THR A 49 13.01 33.52 -27.60
C THR A 49 14.20 33.01 -26.81
N THR A 50 15.32 33.02 -27.52
CA THR A 50 16.66 32.55 -27.19
C THR A 50 17.47 33.64 -26.47
N ARG A 51 18.23 33.30 -25.42
CA ARG A 51 19.57 33.87 -25.17
C ARG A 51 20.37 33.10 -24.09
N GLY A 52 21.40 32.38 -24.51
CA GLY A 52 22.70 32.29 -23.81
C GLY A 52 23.74 33.08 -24.65
N PRO A 53 25.05 33.13 -24.32
CA PRO A 53 25.80 32.32 -23.35
C PRO A 53 26.77 33.14 -22.45
N THR A 54 27.47 32.50 -21.50
CA THR A 54 28.96 32.52 -21.37
C THR A 54 29.46 31.70 -20.18
N ALA A 55 30.53 30.95 -20.42
CA ALA A 55 31.31 30.13 -19.48
C ALA A 55 32.63 30.80 -19.08
N SER A 56 33.22 30.39 -17.95
CA SER A 56 34.66 30.42 -17.57
C SER A 56 34.78 29.65 -16.23
N THR A 57 35.28 28.40 -16.14
CA THR A 57 36.66 27.85 -16.11
C THR A 57 37.62 28.40 -15.05
N ASP A 58 38.01 27.46 -14.17
CA ASP A 58 39.28 27.22 -13.47
C ASP A 58 39.91 28.27 -12.55
N ASP A 59 40.13 27.89 -11.28
CA ASP A 59 41.50 27.71 -10.75
C ASP A 59 41.55 27.04 -9.35
N ALA A 60 42.45 26.07 -9.21
CA ALA A 60 43.12 25.63 -7.98
C ALA A 60 44.52 25.16 -8.40
N PRO A 61 45.62 25.49 -7.68
CA PRO A 61 46.09 24.66 -6.55
C PRO A 61 46.79 25.53 -5.45
N THR A 62 47.34 25.12 -4.29
CA THR A 62 48.07 23.92 -3.87
C THR A 62 48.31 23.97 -2.35
N ASP A 63 48.38 22.78 -1.72
CA ASP A 63 49.37 22.33 -0.72
C ASP A 63 49.28 22.60 0.82
N THR A 64 49.39 21.45 1.52
CA THR A 64 50.23 21.15 2.69
C THR A 64 49.58 20.89 4.07
N ALA A 65 49.80 19.64 4.53
CA ALA A 65 50.15 19.18 5.88
C ALA A 65 49.17 18.20 6.56
N GLU A 66 49.54 16.92 6.47
CA GLU A 66 49.26 15.88 7.48
C GLU A 66 50.26 16.03 8.66
N PRO A 67 49.88 15.64 9.89
CA PRO A 67 50.73 14.66 10.57
C PRO A 67 49.95 13.54 11.27
N SER A 68 50.50 12.34 11.17
CA SER A 68 50.05 11.09 11.77
C SER A 68 50.46 10.93 13.25
N ALA A 69 49.62 10.25 14.06
CA ALA A 69 49.93 9.31 15.19
C ALA A 69 48.84 9.35 16.29
N PRO A 70 48.73 8.36 17.21
CA PRO A 70 49.02 6.91 17.14
C PRO A 70 47.80 6.03 17.50
N SER A 71 47.92 4.73 17.28
CA SER A 71 46.95 3.69 17.65
C SER A 71 46.77 3.56 19.17
N THR A 72 45.51 3.58 19.63
CA THR A 72 45.14 3.08 20.96
C THR A 72 44.03 2.05 20.83
N THR A 73 44.37 0.80 21.15
CA THR A 73 43.44 -0.29 21.41
C THR A 73 42.56 0.06 22.61
N ARG A 74 41.24 0.21 22.39
CA ARG A 74 40.25 0.32 23.47
C ARG A 74 39.27 -0.83 23.36
N SER A 75 39.32 -1.72 24.34
CA SER A 75 38.42 -2.85 24.54
C SER A 75 36.95 -2.40 24.54
N ALA A 76 36.12 -3.07 23.75
CA ALA A 76 34.69 -2.84 23.66
C ALA A 76 33.97 -3.43 24.89
N PRO A 77 33.12 -2.67 25.60
CA PRO A 77 32.06 -3.25 26.43
C PRO A 77 30.93 -3.71 25.51
N GLY A 78 30.45 -4.92 25.72
CA GLY A 78 29.38 -5.54 24.92
C GLY A 78 28.13 -4.67 24.87
N ALA A 79 27.76 -4.25 23.65
CA ALA A 79 26.46 -3.68 23.38
C ALA A 79 25.45 -4.82 23.22
N THR A 80 24.65 -5.05 24.25
CA THR A 80 23.33 -5.68 24.11
C THR A 80 22.51 -4.80 23.17
N SER A 81 22.36 -5.21 21.91
CA SER A 81 21.46 -4.60 20.94
C SER A 81 20.02 -4.98 21.29
N GLY A 82 19.41 -4.22 22.20
CA GLY A 82 17.96 -4.16 22.30
C GLY A 82 17.41 -3.52 21.03
N GLY A 83 16.84 -4.33 20.15
CA GLY A 83 16.11 -3.86 18.97
C GLY A 83 14.86 -3.11 19.42
N GLY A 84 15.01 -1.83 19.74
CA GLY A 84 13.89 -0.92 19.95
C GLY A 84 13.17 -0.71 18.63
N THR A 85 11.99 -1.32 18.47
CA THR A 85 11.03 -0.89 17.47
C THR A 85 10.63 0.54 17.82
N ALA A 86 10.95 1.50 16.95
CA ALA A 86 10.44 2.85 17.10
C ALA A 86 8.91 2.79 16.92
N SER A 87 8.17 2.84 18.03
CA SER A 87 6.70 2.81 18.01
C SER A 87 6.18 4.09 17.38
N VAL A 88 5.38 3.97 16.32
CA VAL A 88 4.63 5.09 15.74
C VAL A 88 3.63 5.60 16.78
N LYS A 89 3.52 6.93 16.94
CA LYS A 89 2.65 7.53 17.95
C LYS A 89 1.18 7.38 17.55
N GLU A 90 0.42 6.67 18.38
CA GLU A 90 -1.04 6.58 18.27
C GLU A 90 -1.73 7.93 18.52
N VAL A 91 -2.93 8.09 17.95
CA VAL A 91 -3.79 9.26 18.15
C VAL A 91 -4.90 8.94 19.16
N SER A 92 -5.27 9.93 19.96
CA SER A 92 -6.44 9.87 20.85
C SER A 92 -7.57 10.74 20.30
N CYS A 93 -8.80 10.27 20.44
CA CYS A 93 -9.98 11.07 20.11
C CYS A 93 -10.12 12.28 21.04
N PRO A 94 -10.30 13.50 20.51
CA PRO A 94 -10.59 14.68 21.30
C PRO A 94 -12.05 14.67 21.79
N ALA A 95 -12.44 15.73 22.50
CA ALA A 95 -13.86 15.95 22.80
C ALA A 95 -14.65 16.12 21.50
N ALA A 96 -15.83 15.49 21.43
CA ALA A 96 -16.67 15.53 20.25
C ALA A 96 -17.26 16.94 20.04
N THR A 97 -17.21 17.43 18.80
CA THR A 97 -17.96 18.62 18.38
C THR A 97 -19.40 18.24 18.00
N VAL A 98 -19.60 17.03 17.49
CA VAL A 98 -20.91 16.44 17.19
C VAL A 98 -20.93 14.96 17.56
N THR A 99 -22.07 14.47 18.02
CA THR A 99 -22.31 13.04 18.24
C THR A 99 -23.46 12.58 17.34
N VAL A 100 -23.24 11.49 16.61
CA VAL A 100 -24.17 10.91 15.65
C VAL A 100 -24.52 9.49 16.07
N ASN A 101 -25.71 9.02 15.73
CA ASN A 101 -26.22 7.71 16.17
C ASN A 101 -27.00 6.96 15.08
N ASP A 102 -27.03 7.48 13.86
CA ASP A 102 -27.60 6.84 12.69
C ASP A 102 -26.88 7.31 11.41
N ALA A 103 -27.20 6.65 10.29
CA ALA A 103 -26.57 6.93 9.00
C ALA A 103 -26.82 8.37 8.52
N ALA A 104 -28.03 8.90 8.69
CA ALA A 104 -28.40 10.23 8.21
C ALA A 104 -27.62 11.33 8.95
N SER A 105 -27.51 11.23 10.28
CA SER A 105 -26.73 12.17 11.08
C SER A 105 -25.23 12.06 10.80
N LEU A 106 -24.71 10.86 10.51
CA LEU A 106 -23.32 10.70 10.08
C LEU A 106 -23.06 11.35 8.71
N GLU A 107 -23.96 11.15 7.74
CA GLU A 107 -23.83 11.75 6.42
C GLU A 107 -23.82 13.29 6.49
N GLU A 108 -24.74 13.89 7.26
CA GLU A 108 -24.79 15.33 7.50
C GLU A 108 -23.51 15.83 8.19
N ALA A 109 -23.07 15.14 9.26
CA ALA A 109 -21.86 15.53 9.99
C ALA A 109 -20.60 15.46 9.11
N LEU A 110 -20.50 14.50 8.19
CA LEU A 110 -19.37 14.40 7.26
C LEU A 110 -19.40 15.48 6.19
N ALA A 111 -20.59 15.89 5.73
CA ALA A 111 -20.76 16.97 4.78
C ALA A 111 -20.37 18.34 5.38
N ASP A 112 -20.66 18.54 6.66
CA ASP A 112 -20.40 19.79 7.38
C ASP A 112 -18.99 19.87 8.01
N ALA A 113 -18.28 18.75 8.11
CA ALA A 113 -17.00 18.67 8.80
C ALA A 113 -15.93 19.60 8.20
N GLY A 114 -15.26 20.35 9.09
CA GLY A 114 -14.11 21.19 8.79
C GLY A 114 -12.92 20.95 9.74
N PRO A 115 -11.79 21.64 9.52
CA PRO A 115 -10.60 21.50 10.35
C PRO A 115 -10.88 21.66 11.85
N GLY A 116 -10.48 20.66 12.65
CA GLY A 116 -10.64 20.65 14.10
C GLY A 116 -11.93 20.01 14.60
N ASP A 117 -12.84 19.64 13.71
CA ASP A 117 -14.06 18.92 14.09
C ASP A 117 -13.78 17.49 14.54
N SER A 118 -14.64 17.01 15.44
CA SER A 118 -14.59 15.64 15.95
C SER A 118 -16.00 15.05 15.99
N ILE A 119 -16.27 14.18 15.04
CA ILE A 119 -17.51 13.41 14.94
C ILE A 119 -17.37 12.18 15.83
N ARG A 120 -18.22 12.06 16.85
CA ARG A 120 -18.33 10.86 17.67
C ARG A 120 -19.46 9.97 17.17
N LEU A 121 -19.13 8.74 16.83
CA LEU A 121 -20.08 7.67 16.56
C LEU A 121 -20.53 7.06 17.89
N ALA A 122 -21.84 7.03 18.13
CA ALA A 122 -22.44 6.17 19.14
C ALA A 122 -22.43 4.71 18.67
N ASP A 123 -22.57 3.76 19.59
CA ASP A 123 -22.75 2.36 19.23
C ASP A 123 -24.10 2.20 18.52
N ALA A 124 -24.04 1.93 17.21
CA ALA A 124 -25.17 1.81 16.31
C ALA A 124 -24.70 1.21 14.98
N THR A 125 -25.64 0.71 14.18
CA THR A 125 -25.40 0.39 12.77
C THR A 125 -25.71 1.61 11.92
N TYR A 126 -24.72 2.05 11.16
CA TYR A 126 -24.78 3.11 10.17
C TYR A 126 -24.88 2.44 8.80
N GLU A 127 -26.10 2.14 8.37
CA GLU A 127 -26.35 1.57 7.04
C GLU A 127 -26.03 2.60 5.97
N GLY A 128 -25.06 2.30 5.12
CA GLY A 128 -24.67 3.19 4.03
C GLY A 128 -23.20 3.13 3.70
N ARG A 129 -22.81 4.03 2.80
CA ARG A 129 -21.44 4.18 2.32
C ARG A 129 -21.07 5.64 2.51
N PHE A 130 -20.03 5.88 3.29
CA PHE A 130 -19.73 7.23 3.76
C PHE A 130 -18.52 7.79 3.05
N LYS A 131 -18.54 9.10 2.82
CA LYS A 131 -17.48 9.80 2.10
C LYS A 131 -17.14 11.09 2.82
N ALA A 132 -15.84 11.37 2.93
CA ALA A 132 -15.31 12.65 3.37
C ALA A 132 -14.34 13.20 2.33
N THR A 133 -14.51 14.48 2.00
CA THR A 133 -13.73 15.18 0.97
C THR A 133 -13.01 16.41 1.49
N THR A 134 -13.44 16.96 2.62
CA THR A 134 -12.90 18.22 3.15
C THR A 134 -11.52 17.99 3.75
N PRO A 135 -10.48 18.75 3.39
CA PRO A 135 -9.18 18.63 4.05
C PRO A 135 -9.20 19.25 5.45
N GLY A 136 -8.68 18.51 6.44
CA GLY A 136 -8.20 19.06 7.69
C GLY A 136 -6.79 19.65 7.55
N THR A 137 -6.16 19.98 8.67
CA THR A 137 -4.75 20.43 8.70
C THR A 137 -3.96 19.65 9.76
N ALA A 138 -2.62 19.75 9.73
CA ALA A 138 -1.78 19.12 10.73
C ALA A 138 -2.10 19.59 12.17
N ASP A 139 -2.41 20.88 12.33
CA ASP A 139 -2.73 21.50 13.62
C ASP A 139 -4.21 21.31 14.02
N GLN A 140 -5.09 21.16 13.03
CA GLN A 140 -6.53 20.96 13.21
C GLN A 140 -7.01 19.79 12.34
N PRO A 141 -6.65 18.54 12.71
CA PRO A 141 -7.15 17.37 12.02
C PRO A 141 -8.65 17.18 12.26
N VAL A 142 -9.30 16.45 11.36
CA VAL A 142 -10.72 16.08 11.50
C VAL A 142 -10.82 14.65 12.02
N TYR A 143 -11.64 14.43 13.04
CA TYR A 143 -11.80 13.11 13.66
C TYR A 143 -13.15 12.48 13.36
N VAL A 144 -13.13 11.16 13.10
CA VAL A 144 -14.28 10.27 13.22
C VAL A 144 -13.92 9.21 14.24
N CYS A 145 -14.62 9.22 15.36
CA CYS A 145 -14.26 8.48 16.55
C CYS A 145 -15.42 7.61 17.03
N GLY A 146 -15.19 6.31 17.16
CA GLY A 146 -16.15 5.36 17.71
C GLY A 146 -15.47 4.22 18.43
N GLY A 147 -16.26 3.35 19.06
CA GLY A 147 -15.79 2.00 19.43
C GLY A 147 -16.21 0.98 18.37
N PRO A 148 -15.82 -0.29 18.51
CA PRO A 148 -16.18 -1.34 17.55
C PRO A 148 -17.70 -1.61 17.46
N GLY A 149 -18.49 -1.10 18.42
CA GLY A 149 -19.96 -1.12 18.38
C GLY A 149 -20.58 -0.05 17.48
N ALA A 150 -19.81 0.93 17.01
CA ALA A 150 -20.19 1.82 15.92
C ALA A 150 -19.82 1.15 14.60
N VAL A 151 -20.82 0.72 13.84
CA VAL A 151 -20.65 -0.20 12.73
C VAL A 151 -21.13 0.43 11.43
N ILE A 152 -20.23 0.66 10.48
CA ILE A 152 -20.55 1.12 9.12
C ILE A 152 -20.86 -0.08 8.23
N ASP A 153 -22.13 -0.28 7.89
CA ASP A 153 -22.60 -1.38 7.03
C ASP A 153 -22.78 -0.92 5.58
N GLY A 154 -21.89 -1.34 4.69
CA GLY A 154 -21.93 -1.01 3.26
C GLY A 154 -23.06 -1.67 2.45
N GLY A 155 -23.87 -2.53 3.09
CA GLY A 155 -25.06 -3.20 2.54
C GLY A 155 -24.77 -4.42 1.66
N GLY A 156 -23.50 -4.79 1.46
CA GLY A 156 -23.10 -5.98 0.70
C GLY A 156 -21.74 -5.86 0.03
N THR A 157 -21.16 -7.02 -0.32
CA THR A 157 -19.79 -7.15 -0.81
C THR A 157 -19.57 -6.78 -2.29
N ASP A 158 -20.64 -6.49 -3.03
CA ASP A 158 -20.57 -6.42 -4.50
C ASP A 158 -20.21 -5.04 -5.06
N GLY A 159 -20.37 -3.96 -4.29
CA GLY A 159 -20.00 -2.63 -4.75
C GLY A 159 -19.72 -1.61 -3.65
N GLY A 160 -19.01 -0.55 -4.03
CA GLY A 160 -18.79 0.64 -3.21
C GLY A 160 -17.81 0.46 -2.06
N TYR A 161 -17.56 1.58 -1.37
CA TYR A 161 -16.60 1.66 -0.28
C TYR A 161 -17.35 1.89 1.03
N GLY A 162 -16.97 1.21 2.10
CA GLY A 162 -17.61 1.42 3.41
C GLY A 162 -17.35 2.84 3.91
N PHE A 163 -16.08 3.26 3.89
CA PHE A 163 -15.67 4.65 4.14
C PHE A 163 -14.67 5.12 3.08
N HIS A 164 -14.91 6.28 2.47
CA HIS A 164 -14.04 6.85 1.45
C HIS A 164 -13.51 8.23 1.85
N LEU A 165 -12.20 8.33 2.01
CA LEU A 165 -11.48 9.60 2.04
C LEU A 165 -11.05 9.95 0.61
N ASP A 166 -11.61 11.02 0.04
CA ASP A 166 -11.40 11.38 -1.38
C ASP A 166 -10.89 12.82 -1.52
N GLY A 167 -9.58 12.97 -1.76
CA GLY A 167 -8.91 14.26 -1.75
C GLY A 167 -8.84 14.91 -0.37
N ALA A 168 -9.12 14.15 0.69
CA ALA A 168 -9.11 14.59 2.07
C ALA A 168 -7.67 14.58 2.63
N ALA A 169 -7.39 15.39 3.65
CA ALA A 169 -6.10 15.41 4.33
C ALA A 169 -6.28 15.52 5.83
N TYR A 170 -5.34 14.96 6.60
CA TYR A 170 -5.33 15.03 8.06
C TYR A 170 -6.63 14.55 8.74
N TRP A 171 -7.25 13.51 8.19
CA TRP A 171 -8.35 12.81 8.86
C TRP A 171 -7.83 11.79 9.86
N ARG A 172 -8.61 11.52 10.90
CA ARG A 172 -8.33 10.53 11.95
C ARG A 172 -9.55 9.64 12.09
N LEU A 173 -9.51 8.47 11.46
CA LEU A 173 -10.54 7.44 11.60
C LEU A 173 -10.11 6.52 12.75
N VAL A 174 -10.88 6.48 13.84
CA VAL A 174 -10.45 5.85 15.09
C VAL A 174 -11.53 4.94 15.67
N GLY A 175 -11.18 3.66 15.86
CA GLY A 175 -11.84 2.70 16.75
C GLY A 175 -13.10 1.99 16.24
N PHE A 176 -13.75 2.47 15.18
CA PHE A 176 -15.03 1.92 14.71
C PHE A 176 -14.90 0.72 13.77
N THR A 177 -16.03 0.08 13.45
CA THR A 177 -16.09 -1.08 12.56
C THR A 177 -16.55 -0.67 11.16
N VAL A 178 -15.93 -1.22 10.12
CA VAL A 178 -16.38 -1.13 8.72
C VAL A 178 -16.63 -2.54 8.22
N HIS A 179 -17.83 -2.82 7.72
CA HIS A 179 -18.17 -4.15 7.23
C HIS A 179 -19.10 -4.13 6.02
N ASN A 180 -19.22 -5.28 5.36
CA ASN A 180 -20.20 -5.53 4.29
C ASN A 180 -20.12 -4.51 3.14
N SER A 181 -18.93 -4.25 2.61
CA SER A 181 -18.72 -3.41 1.42
C SER A 181 -17.82 -4.12 0.40
N GLN A 182 -17.77 -3.63 -0.84
CA GLN A 182 -16.79 -4.16 -1.79
C GLN A 182 -15.37 -3.83 -1.35
N LYS A 183 -15.10 -2.59 -0.94
CA LYS A 183 -13.83 -2.20 -0.32
C LYS A 183 -14.12 -1.59 1.03
N GLY A 184 -13.28 -1.84 2.03
CA GLY A 184 -13.52 -1.33 3.38
C GLY A 184 -13.31 0.19 3.46
N VAL A 185 -12.08 0.60 3.77
CA VAL A 185 -11.65 1.99 3.83
C VAL A 185 -10.82 2.33 2.60
N MET A 186 -11.32 3.26 1.79
CA MET A 186 -10.64 3.75 0.60
C MET A 186 -10.05 5.13 0.86
N ALA A 187 -8.81 5.34 0.45
CA ALA A 187 -8.12 6.63 0.49
C ALA A 187 -7.59 6.95 -0.91
N ASP A 188 -8.24 7.88 -1.60
CA ASP A 188 -7.80 8.39 -2.90
C ASP A 188 -7.29 9.82 -2.73
N ARG A 189 -6.02 10.10 -3.11
CA ARG A 189 -5.37 11.43 -2.97
C ARG A 189 -5.35 11.95 -1.53
N VAL A 190 -5.09 11.08 -0.56
CA VAL A 190 -5.14 11.41 0.87
C VAL A 190 -3.74 11.65 1.43
N GLN A 191 -3.60 12.71 2.23
CA GLN A 191 -2.32 13.03 2.89
C GLN A 191 -2.42 13.13 4.40
N GLY A 192 -1.43 12.58 5.11
CA GLY A 192 -1.25 12.84 6.54
C GLY A 192 -2.38 12.33 7.43
N SER A 193 -3.18 11.38 6.94
CA SER A 193 -4.32 10.81 7.65
C SER A 193 -3.93 9.60 8.48
N VAL A 194 -4.74 9.28 9.49
CA VAL A 194 -4.55 8.11 10.37
C VAL A 194 -5.80 7.26 10.34
N ILE A 195 -5.62 5.97 10.08
CA ILE A 195 -6.63 4.93 10.15
C ILE A 195 -6.20 4.00 11.28
N GLN A 196 -6.84 4.14 12.45
CA GLN A 196 -6.36 3.51 13.68
C GLN A 196 -7.42 2.72 14.42
N GLY A 197 -7.05 1.52 14.87
CA GLY A 197 -7.89 0.74 15.78
C GLY A 197 -9.23 0.33 15.19
N LEU A 198 -9.38 0.36 13.86
CA LEU A 198 -10.61 -0.08 13.21
C LEU A 198 -10.70 -1.61 13.22
N THR A 199 -11.92 -2.11 13.18
CA THR A 199 -12.20 -3.48 12.72
C THR A 199 -12.73 -3.39 11.29
N VAL A 200 -12.04 -4.00 10.33
CA VAL A 200 -12.47 -4.02 8.92
C VAL A 200 -12.71 -5.46 8.49
N GLU A 201 -13.96 -5.82 8.19
CA GLU A 201 -14.32 -7.23 7.98
C GLU A 201 -15.48 -7.50 7.03
N GLN A 202 -15.57 -8.75 6.54
CA GLN A 202 -16.60 -9.17 5.58
C GLN A 202 -16.59 -8.29 4.31
N ILE A 203 -15.41 -8.16 3.72
CA ILE A 203 -15.16 -7.27 2.60
C ILE A 203 -15.10 -8.08 1.30
N GLY A 204 -15.69 -7.52 0.24
CA GLY A 204 -15.75 -8.18 -1.07
C GLY A 204 -14.39 -8.32 -1.73
N ASP A 205 -13.62 -7.26 -1.75
CA ASP A 205 -12.25 -7.18 -2.24
C ASP A 205 -11.34 -6.80 -1.06
N GLU A 206 -10.60 -5.70 -1.17
CA GLU A 206 -9.57 -5.30 -0.21
C GLU A 206 -10.11 -4.45 0.95
N ALA A 207 -9.54 -4.64 2.14
CA ALA A 207 -10.02 -3.98 3.35
C ALA A 207 -9.60 -2.51 3.45
N ILE A 208 -8.32 -2.18 3.34
CA ILE A 208 -7.83 -0.79 3.41
C ILE A 208 -6.96 -0.50 2.19
N HIS A 209 -7.24 0.57 1.46
CA HIS A 209 -6.52 0.89 0.23
C HIS A 209 -6.06 2.35 0.20
N LEU A 210 -4.75 2.57 0.15
CA LEU A 210 -4.12 3.86 -0.04
C LEU A 210 -3.71 4.01 -1.51
N ARG A 211 -4.48 4.78 -2.27
CA ARG A 211 -4.39 4.86 -3.74
C ARG A 211 -4.29 6.31 -4.21
N ASN A 212 -3.87 6.48 -5.46
CA ASN A 212 -3.92 7.73 -6.21
C ASN A 212 -3.15 8.84 -5.48
N PHE A 213 -1.84 8.63 -5.29
CA PHE A 213 -0.91 9.53 -4.62
C PHE A 213 -1.21 9.73 -3.12
N SER A 214 -1.86 8.77 -2.47
CA SER A 214 -2.13 8.84 -1.04
C SER A 214 -0.83 8.63 -0.25
N THR A 215 -0.35 9.67 0.42
CA THR A 215 1.03 9.77 0.92
C THR A 215 1.09 10.19 2.38
N ASP A 216 2.12 9.77 3.11
CA ASP A 216 2.37 10.16 4.50
C ASP A 216 1.23 9.76 5.47
N ASN A 217 0.49 8.69 5.15
CA ASN A 217 -0.61 8.19 5.99
C ASN A 217 -0.15 7.08 6.94
N LEU A 218 -0.91 6.90 8.02
CA LEU A 218 -0.66 5.88 9.03
C LEU A 218 -1.84 4.90 9.11
N VAL A 219 -1.58 3.60 8.99
CA VAL A 219 -2.54 2.50 9.19
C VAL A 219 -2.10 1.73 10.42
N LEU A 220 -2.73 2.02 11.56
CA LEU A 220 -2.22 1.67 12.89
C LEU A 220 -3.17 0.74 13.66
N ASN A 221 -2.67 -0.38 14.17
CA ASN A 221 -3.37 -1.21 15.15
C ASN A 221 -4.79 -1.63 14.74
N ASN A 222 -5.06 -1.79 13.44
CA ASN A 222 -6.35 -2.23 12.94
C ASN A 222 -6.44 -3.76 13.01
N THR A 223 -7.65 -4.28 13.16
CA THR A 223 -7.96 -5.70 12.98
C THR A 223 -8.63 -5.87 11.62
N VAL A 224 -7.99 -6.62 10.72
CA VAL A 224 -8.49 -6.88 9.37
C VAL A 224 -8.73 -8.38 9.20
N ARG A 225 -9.93 -8.76 8.75
CA ARG A 225 -10.26 -10.16 8.50
C ARG A 225 -11.37 -10.39 7.49
N HIS A 226 -11.37 -11.55 6.83
CA HIS A 226 -12.44 -11.98 5.94
C HIS A 226 -12.64 -11.06 4.71
N THR A 227 -11.55 -10.79 3.99
CA THR A 227 -11.54 -10.06 2.71
C THR A 227 -11.68 -11.02 1.53
N GLY A 228 -11.88 -10.50 0.32
CA GLY A 228 -11.98 -11.30 -0.91
C GLY A 228 -13.26 -12.13 -1.04
N LYS A 229 -14.34 -11.75 -0.34
CA LYS A 229 -15.63 -12.44 -0.38
C LYS A 229 -16.34 -12.38 -1.73
N ARG A 230 -15.96 -11.43 -2.58
CA ARG A 230 -16.47 -11.25 -3.94
C ARG A 230 -15.54 -11.85 -4.98
N LYS A 231 -14.24 -11.56 -4.87
CA LYS A 231 -13.18 -12.12 -5.71
C LYS A 231 -11.96 -12.40 -4.86
N ASP A 232 -11.63 -13.68 -4.75
CA ASP A 232 -10.49 -14.19 -3.98
C ASP A 232 -9.19 -13.43 -4.27
N LYS A 233 -8.89 -13.20 -5.54
CA LYS A 233 -7.66 -12.57 -6.00
C LYS A 233 -7.53 -11.07 -5.70
N PHE A 234 -8.58 -10.45 -5.17
CA PHE A 234 -8.60 -9.02 -4.78
C PHE A 234 -8.86 -8.89 -3.28
N GLY A 235 -8.60 -9.93 -2.50
CA GLY A 235 -8.91 -9.98 -1.08
C GLY A 235 -7.76 -9.50 -0.20
N GLU A 236 -7.05 -8.45 -0.56
CA GLU A 236 -5.90 -7.98 0.21
C GLU A 236 -6.33 -7.35 1.55
N GLY A 237 -5.49 -7.48 2.58
CA GLY A 237 -5.74 -6.79 3.85
C GLY A 237 -5.51 -5.28 3.74
N VAL A 238 -4.29 -4.89 3.37
CA VAL A 238 -3.91 -3.51 3.08
C VAL A 238 -3.26 -3.43 1.71
N TYR A 239 -3.74 -2.52 0.86
CA TYR A 239 -3.27 -2.31 -0.50
C TYR A 239 -2.68 -0.90 -0.63
N ILE A 240 -1.46 -0.78 -1.16
CA ILE A 240 -0.79 0.51 -1.33
C ILE A 240 -0.41 0.75 -2.80
N GLY A 241 -0.80 1.91 -3.32
CA GLY A 241 -0.63 2.29 -4.72
C GLY A 241 -1.66 1.61 -5.63
N THR A 242 -1.34 1.46 -6.91
CA THR A 242 -2.14 0.66 -7.83
C THR A 242 -1.26 0.02 -8.88
N ALA A 243 -1.66 -1.16 -9.36
CA ALA A 243 -0.95 -1.86 -10.42
C ALA A 243 -0.79 -1.00 -11.68
N GLU A 244 0.30 -1.18 -12.42
CA GLU A 244 0.64 -0.44 -13.64
C GLU A 244 -0.52 -0.42 -14.65
N SER A 245 -1.22 -1.56 -14.78
CA SER A 245 -2.36 -1.70 -15.67
C SER A 245 -3.51 -0.72 -15.37
N ASN A 246 -3.54 -0.13 -14.17
CA ASN A 246 -4.56 0.81 -13.72
C ASN A 246 -4.10 2.27 -13.72
N TRP A 247 -2.82 2.57 -13.98
CA TRP A 247 -2.28 3.93 -13.86
C TRP A 247 -3.01 4.94 -14.75
N CYS A 248 -3.40 4.56 -15.96
CA CYS A 248 -4.16 5.45 -16.83
C CYS A 248 -5.58 5.76 -16.34
N THR A 249 -6.19 4.86 -15.57
CA THR A 249 -7.53 5.06 -15.01
C THR A 249 -7.49 5.78 -13.66
N VAL A 250 -6.43 5.58 -12.88
CA VAL A 250 -6.36 6.02 -11.48
C VAL A 250 -5.50 7.27 -11.31
N SER A 251 -4.38 7.37 -12.01
CA SER A 251 -3.29 8.32 -11.73
C SER A 251 -2.81 9.06 -12.99
N ASP A 252 -3.71 9.30 -13.95
CA ASP A 252 -3.43 9.99 -15.22
C ASP A 252 -2.19 9.43 -15.95
N CYS A 253 -2.10 8.10 -16.02
CA CYS A 253 -1.02 7.33 -16.63
C CYS A 253 0.36 7.51 -15.95
N LYS A 254 0.40 8.05 -14.74
CA LYS A 254 1.63 8.14 -13.94
C LYS A 254 1.69 6.97 -12.95
N PRO A 255 2.90 6.53 -12.56
CA PRO A 255 3.05 5.67 -11.40
C PRO A 255 2.32 6.25 -10.18
N ASP A 256 1.55 5.41 -9.49
CA ASP A 256 0.82 5.81 -8.29
C ASP A 256 1.80 5.96 -7.12
N ALA A 257 2.31 7.19 -6.95
CA ALA A 257 3.27 7.55 -5.90
C ALA A 257 2.61 7.71 -4.52
N SER A 258 1.95 6.65 -4.05
CA SER A 258 1.38 6.53 -2.70
C SER A 258 2.49 6.22 -1.68
N ASN A 259 3.35 7.21 -1.45
CA ASN A 259 4.65 7.03 -0.80
C ASN A 259 4.60 7.25 0.72
N ARG A 260 5.65 6.80 1.43
CA ARG A 260 5.90 7.12 2.85
C ARG A 260 4.73 6.79 3.79
N ASN A 261 3.88 5.85 3.38
CA ASN A 261 2.82 5.33 4.23
C ASN A 261 3.43 4.36 5.26
N VAL A 262 2.86 4.33 6.46
CA VAL A 262 3.31 3.44 7.53
C VAL A 262 2.16 2.53 7.97
N ILE A 263 2.37 1.23 7.84
CA ILE A 263 1.45 0.18 8.21
C ILE A 263 2.05 -0.50 9.44
N SER A 264 1.49 -0.24 10.63
CA SER A 264 2.09 -0.63 11.89
C SER A 264 1.12 -1.27 12.87
N GLY A 265 1.54 -2.38 13.49
CA GLY A 265 0.82 -3.01 14.59
C GLY A 265 -0.54 -3.61 14.24
N ASN A 266 -0.86 -3.79 12.96
CA ASN A 266 -2.14 -4.36 12.52
C ASN A 266 -2.14 -5.88 12.70
N ASP A 267 -3.31 -6.43 13.00
CA ASP A 267 -3.57 -7.87 13.00
C ASP A 267 -4.41 -8.23 11.77
N ILE A 268 -3.80 -8.98 10.85
CA ILE A 268 -4.37 -9.27 9.53
C ILE A 268 -4.47 -10.79 9.36
N SER A 269 -5.68 -11.29 9.15
CA SER A 269 -5.93 -12.72 9.02
C SER A 269 -7.08 -12.99 8.06
N ALA A 270 -7.28 -14.25 7.69
CA ALA A 270 -8.43 -14.66 6.89
C ALA A 270 -8.60 -13.83 5.60
N THR A 271 -7.49 -13.43 4.99
CA THR A 271 -7.43 -12.79 3.68
C THR A 271 -7.28 -13.87 2.62
N THR A 272 -7.88 -13.69 1.45
CA THR A 272 -7.73 -14.62 0.32
C THR A 272 -6.60 -14.24 -0.62
N ALA A 273 -6.14 -12.99 -0.52
CA ALA A 273 -4.91 -12.47 -1.12
C ALA A 273 -3.95 -11.97 -0.02
N GLU A 274 -2.84 -11.36 -0.41
CA GLU A 274 -1.79 -10.87 0.48
C GLU A 274 -2.36 -10.08 1.66
N SER A 275 -1.79 -10.26 2.85
CA SER A 275 -2.13 -9.42 4.00
C SER A 275 -1.77 -7.97 3.73
N ILE A 276 -0.63 -7.72 3.07
CA ILE A 276 -0.21 -6.39 2.60
C ILE A 276 0.36 -6.50 1.18
N ASP A 277 -0.21 -5.78 0.23
CA ASP A 277 0.28 -5.70 -1.16
C ASP A 277 0.76 -4.28 -1.46
N ILE A 278 2.05 -4.15 -1.72
CA ILE A 278 2.71 -2.88 -2.02
C ILE A 278 2.99 -2.85 -3.52
N LYS A 279 2.32 -1.98 -4.26
CA LYS A 279 2.48 -1.91 -5.72
C LYS A 279 3.69 -1.11 -6.17
N GLU A 280 4.13 -1.44 -7.38
CA GLU A 280 5.02 -0.62 -8.20
C GLU A 280 4.48 0.80 -8.32
N GLY A 281 5.37 1.78 -8.33
CA GLY A 281 5.02 3.20 -8.22
C GLY A 281 5.18 3.77 -6.81
N THR A 282 5.23 2.91 -5.77
CA THR A 282 5.30 3.35 -4.37
C THR A 282 6.70 3.28 -3.78
N SER A 283 7.06 4.22 -2.89
CA SER A 283 8.38 4.31 -2.29
C SER A 283 8.38 4.70 -0.81
N ASP A 284 9.47 4.33 -0.13
CA ASP A 284 9.90 4.85 1.18
C ASP A 284 8.89 4.63 2.33
N GLY A 285 7.98 3.66 2.16
CA GLY A 285 7.02 3.28 3.18
C GLY A 285 7.58 2.30 4.20
N LYS A 286 6.77 1.97 5.22
CA LYS A 286 7.18 1.07 6.31
C LYS A 286 6.07 0.10 6.68
N VAL A 287 6.44 -1.16 6.89
CA VAL A 287 5.58 -2.23 7.40
C VAL A 287 6.21 -2.72 8.71
N ILE A 288 5.65 -2.32 9.86
CA ILE A 288 6.30 -2.48 11.17
C ILE A 288 5.42 -3.25 12.16
N GLY A 289 5.94 -4.35 12.71
CA GLY A 289 5.32 -4.98 13.88
C GLY A 289 3.89 -5.49 13.66
N ASN A 290 3.50 -5.82 12.43
CA ASN A 290 2.19 -6.38 12.11
C ASN A 290 2.19 -7.90 12.36
N THR A 291 1.00 -8.46 12.60
CA THR A 291 0.76 -9.90 12.70
C THR A 291 -0.04 -10.41 11.51
N PHE A 292 0.37 -11.55 10.94
CA PHE A 292 -0.26 -12.16 9.77
C PHE A 292 -0.64 -13.63 10.02
N ASP A 293 -1.83 -14.04 9.58
CA ASP A 293 -2.21 -15.44 9.46
C ASP A 293 -2.71 -15.74 8.03
N GLY A 294 -1.85 -16.37 7.23
CA GLY A 294 -2.11 -16.68 5.83
C GLY A 294 -2.83 -18.01 5.60
N SER A 295 -3.46 -18.58 6.64
CA SER A 295 -4.17 -19.87 6.54
C SER A 295 -5.28 -19.92 5.48
N LEU A 296 -5.80 -18.77 5.05
CA LEU A 296 -6.84 -18.66 4.01
C LEU A 296 -6.35 -18.02 2.70
N LEU A 297 -5.04 -17.78 2.57
CA LEU A 297 -4.46 -17.36 1.29
C LEU A 297 -4.81 -18.37 0.20
N SER A 298 -5.08 -17.87 -1.00
CA SER A 298 -5.56 -18.69 -2.10
C SER A 298 -5.10 -18.16 -3.45
N GLY A 299 -5.13 -19.03 -4.47
CA GLY A 299 -4.65 -18.69 -5.81
C GLY A 299 -3.16 -19.00 -6.00
N SER A 300 -2.68 -18.81 -7.23
CA SER A 300 -1.31 -19.16 -7.63
C SER A 300 -0.33 -17.99 -7.56
N HIS A 301 -0.81 -16.78 -7.32
CA HIS A 301 0.00 -15.56 -7.31
C HIS A 301 -0.09 -14.80 -5.99
N ASN A 302 -1.07 -15.11 -5.15
CA ASN A 302 -1.31 -14.44 -3.88
C ASN A 302 -0.89 -15.36 -2.74
N ASP A 303 0.38 -15.74 -2.76
CA ASP A 303 0.89 -16.91 -2.03
C ASP A 303 1.82 -16.56 -0.87
N SER A 304 1.94 -15.27 -0.53
CA SER A 304 2.67 -14.74 0.60
C SER A 304 1.87 -13.76 1.47
N TRP A 305 2.35 -13.43 2.68
CA TRP A 305 1.68 -12.43 3.53
C TRP A 305 1.91 -11.01 3.00
N VAL A 306 3.13 -10.74 2.52
CA VAL A 306 3.52 -9.41 2.05
C VAL A 306 4.27 -9.55 0.75
N ASP A 307 3.76 -8.92 -0.30
CA ASP A 307 4.47 -8.78 -1.57
C ASP A 307 4.84 -7.32 -1.84
N VAL A 308 6.14 -7.09 -2.08
CA VAL A 308 6.72 -5.75 -2.21
C VAL A 308 7.18 -5.51 -3.64
N LYS A 309 6.39 -4.74 -4.37
CA LYS A 309 6.69 -4.26 -5.73
C LYS A 309 7.14 -2.80 -5.76
N GLY A 310 7.09 -2.12 -4.62
CA GLY A 310 7.62 -0.76 -4.43
C GLY A 310 9.13 -0.72 -4.14
N ASN A 311 9.66 0.48 -3.93
CA ASN A 311 11.09 0.72 -3.68
C ASN A 311 11.39 1.28 -2.28
N GLY A 312 12.53 0.90 -1.71
CA GLY A 312 13.03 1.51 -0.48
C GLY A 312 12.15 1.27 0.76
N TRP A 313 11.28 0.26 0.73
CA TRP A 313 10.42 -0.07 1.85
C TRP A 313 11.20 -0.70 3.00
N LEU A 314 10.79 -0.37 4.23
CA LEU A 314 11.28 -1.02 5.44
C LEU A 314 10.24 -2.01 5.98
N ILE A 315 10.59 -3.29 6.00
CA ILE A 315 9.76 -4.39 6.50
C ILE A 315 10.41 -4.90 7.78
N GLN A 316 9.91 -4.45 8.93
CA GLN A 316 10.59 -4.63 10.21
C GLN A 316 9.71 -5.22 11.31
N GLY A 317 10.23 -6.25 11.99
CA GLY A 317 9.64 -6.74 13.25
C GLY A 317 8.26 -7.38 13.11
N ASN A 318 7.83 -7.73 11.90
CA ASN A 318 6.54 -8.36 11.65
C ASN A 318 6.60 -9.85 12.02
N THR A 319 5.44 -10.42 12.38
CA THR A 319 5.30 -11.84 12.70
C THR A 319 4.22 -12.45 11.82
N GLY A 320 4.58 -13.45 11.02
CA GLY A 320 3.62 -14.19 10.20
C GLY A 320 3.58 -15.66 10.57
N ARG A 321 2.40 -16.28 10.45
CA ARG A 321 2.22 -17.73 10.55
C ARG A 321 1.36 -18.26 9.41
N ASN A 322 1.69 -19.46 8.92
CA ASN A 322 1.02 -20.14 7.82
C ASN A 322 0.98 -19.32 6.53
N ALA A 323 1.71 -19.73 5.51
CA ALA A 323 1.65 -19.15 4.17
C ALA A 323 1.35 -20.24 3.14
N LEU A 324 0.87 -19.82 1.98
CA LEU A 324 0.61 -20.75 0.87
C LEU A 324 1.92 -21.19 0.20
N GLN A 325 2.88 -20.26 0.07
CA GLN A 325 4.19 -20.51 -0.52
C GLN A 325 5.30 -19.88 0.35
N ASP A 326 5.42 -18.56 0.35
CA ASP A 326 6.50 -17.81 0.99
C ASP A 326 5.97 -16.89 2.10
N GLY A 327 6.81 -16.51 3.07
CA GLY A 327 6.41 -15.50 4.07
C GLY A 327 6.30 -14.10 3.48
N PHE A 328 7.41 -13.62 2.92
CA PHE A 328 7.56 -12.29 2.31
C PHE A 328 8.14 -12.42 0.89
N GLN A 329 7.66 -11.60 -0.03
CA GLN A 329 8.12 -11.57 -1.42
C GLN A 329 8.52 -10.16 -1.87
N THR A 330 9.37 -10.11 -2.89
CA THR A 330 9.52 -8.94 -3.76
C THR A 330 9.25 -9.34 -5.21
N HIS A 331 8.67 -8.42 -5.97
CA HIS A 331 8.43 -8.58 -7.41
C HIS A 331 8.74 -7.30 -8.19
N GLU A 332 9.34 -7.45 -9.37
CA GLU A 332 9.45 -6.37 -10.36
C GLU A 332 8.40 -6.57 -11.44
N ILE A 333 7.41 -5.67 -11.46
CA ILE A 333 6.38 -5.62 -12.52
C ILE A 333 6.78 -4.63 -13.61
N VAL A 334 7.43 -3.53 -13.22
CA VAL A 334 7.91 -2.46 -14.10
C VAL A 334 9.39 -2.25 -13.82
N ASP A 335 10.19 -2.16 -14.88
CA ASP A 335 11.65 -1.95 -14.82
C ASP A 335 12.02 -0.82 -13.83
N GLY A 336 12.91 -1.15 -12.89
CA GLY A 336 13.38 -0.24 -11.86
C GLY A 336 12.51 -0.16 -10.59
N TRP A 337 11.49 -1.02 -10.46
CA TRP A 337 10.67 -1.18 -9.26
C TRP A 337 10.92 -2.51 -8.54
N GLY A 338 10.44 -2.63 -7.30
CA GLY A 338 10.66 -3.82 -6.48
C GLY A 338 12.07 -3.94 -5.93
N THR A 339 12.79 -2.83 -5.73
CA THR A 339 14.22 -2.80 -5.37
C THR A 339 14.50 -2.00 -4.08
N ASP A 340 15.70 -2.17 -3.52
CA ASP A 340 16.20 -1.45 -2.34
C ASP A 340 15.36 -1.60 -1.06
N ASN A 341 14.51 -2.63 -0.98
CA ASN A 341 13.71 -2.92 0.20
C ASN A 341 14.54 -3.63 1.28
N THR A 342 14.26 -3.35 2.54
CA THR A 342 14.99 -3.93 3.68
C THR A 342 14.05 -4.72 4.59
N PHE A 343 14.35 -6.01 4.74
CA PHE A 343 13.67 -6.91 5.67
C PHE A 343 14.55 -7.13 6.90
N LYS A 344 14.10 -6.79 8.12
CA LYS A 344 14.88 -6.96 9.35
C LYS A 344 14.05 -7.32 10.58
N GLY A 345 14.59 -8.22 11.40
CA GLY A 345 14.00 -8.62 12.67
C GLY A 345 12.59 -9.23 12.58
N ASN A 346 12.17 -9.71 11.41
CA ASN A 346 10.87 -10.35 11.22
C ASN A 346 10.93 -11.82 11.67
N THR A 347 9.79 -12.37 12.08
CA THR A 347 9.61 -13.79 12.42
C THR A 347 8.61 -14.41 11.44
N ALA A 348 9.09 -15.34 10.61
CA ALA A 348 8.30 -15.99 9.56
C ALA A 348 8.07 -17.48 9.88
N ASP A 349 6.96 -17.81 10.53
CA ASP A 349 6.56 -19.19 10.80
C ASP A 349 5.75 -19.72 9.61
N VAL A 350 6.43 -19.91 8.47
CA VAL A 350 5.82 -20.10 7.14
C VAL A 350 4.91 -21.32 7.10
N ASN A 351 5.31 -22.44 7.70
CA ASN A 351 4.58 -23.72 7.62
C ASN A 351 4.14 -24.09 6.18
N GLY A 352 5.01 -23.81 5.21
CA GLY A 352 4.71 -23.83 3.79
C GLY A 352 5.91 -24.27 2.93
N PRO A 353 5.68 -24.49 1.62
CA PRO A 353 6.67 -25.09 0.73
C PRO A 353 7.81 -24.17 0.29
N GLY A 354 7.73 -22.86 0.54
CA GLY A 354 8.70 -21.87 0.06
C GLY A 354 9.69 -21.40 1.12
N TYR A 355 10.07 -20.13 1.00
CA TYR A 355 11.04 -19.43 1.83
C TYR A 355 10.36 -18.55 2.89
N GLY A 356 11.11 -18.18 3.93
CA GLY A 356 10.75 -17.03 4.77
C GLY A 356 10.71 -15.74 3.95
N PHE A 357 11.72 -15.51 3.12
CA PHE A 357 11.88 -14.31 2.29
C PHE A 357 12.31 -14.69 0.86
N LYS A 358 11.45 -14.49 -0.12
CA LYS A 358 11.69 -14.79 -1.53
C LYS A 358 11.84 -13.51 -2.34
N LEU A 359 13.07 -13.16 -2.70
CA LEU A 359 13.36 -11.92 -3.43
C LEU A 359 13.44 -12.18 -4.94
N THR A 360 12.52 -11.59 -5.71
CA THR A 360 12.43 -11.75 -7.17
C THR A 360 12.03 -10.44 -7.86
N PRO A 361 12.90 -9.41 -7.88
CA PRO A 361 14.34 -9.57 -7.96
C PRO A 361 15.04 -9.45 -6.60
N VAL A 362 16.30 -9.90 -6.58
CA VAL A 362 17.22 -9.62 -5.46
C VAL A 362 17.69 -8.16 -5.48
N GLU A 363 17.71 -7.53 -6.66
CA GLU A 363 18.19 -6.17 -6.93
C GLU A 363 17.97 -5.20 -5.77
N GLY A 364 19.05 -4.76 -5.10
CA GLY A 364 19.02 -3.83 -3.96
C GLY A 364 18.38 -4.34 -2.67
N ASN A 365 17.48 -5.33 -2.76
CA ASN A 365 16.73 -5.90 -1.66
C ASN A 365 17.64 -6.65 -0.68
N LYS A 366 17.40 -6.44 0.62
CA LYS A 366 18.25 -6.95 1.69
C LYS A 366 17.44 -7.69 2.73
N VAL A 367 17.86 -8.92 3.03
CA VAL A 367 17.41 -9.68 4.19
C VAL A 367 18.49 -9.56 5.26
N ALA A 368 18.18 -8.91 6.39
CA ALA A 368 19.11 -8.84 7.51
C ALA A 368 19.21 -10.18 8.26
N CYS A 369 20.36 -10.48 8.85
CA CYS A 369 20.59 -11.75 9.56
C CYS A 369 19.83 -11.89 10.90
N ASP A 370 19.11 -10.85 11.33
CA ASP A 370 18.26 -10.88 12.53
C ASP A 370 16.82 -11.35 12.23
N ASN A 371 16.48 -11.63 10.95
CA ASN A 371 15.24 -12.30 10.60
C ASN A 371 15.29 -13.79 11.00
N LYS A 372 14.11 -14.36 11.27
CA LYS A 372 13.91 -15.77 11.57
C LYS A 372 12.89 -16.37 10.62
N ALA A 373 13.10 -17.61 10.22
CA ALA A 373 12.11 -18.40 9.53
C ALA A 373 12.03 -19.81 10.12
N GLU A 374 10.82 -20.28 10.34
CA GLU A 374 10.51 -21.64 10.78
C GLU A 374 9.48 -22.25 9.84
N GLY A 375 9.51 -23.57 9.66
CA GLY A 375 8.55 -24.26 8.78
C GLY A 375 8.57 -23.85 7.30
N ALA A 376 9.61 -23.14 6.84
CA ALA A 376 9.82 -22.79 5.43
C ALA A 376 10.66 -23.88 4.75
N ALA A 377 10.06 -24.65 3.82
CA ALA A 377 10.71 -25.83 3.25
C ALA A 377 11.97 -25.51 2.41
N GLU A 378 12.07 -24.31 1.82
CA GLU A 378 13.27 -23.86 1.12
C GLU A 378 14.22 -23.02 2.00
N GLY A 379 13.86 -22.77 3.25
CA GLY A 379 14.71 -22.13 4.25
C GLY A 379 14.45 -20.62 4.44
N LEU A 380 15.44 -19.93 5.02
CA LEU A 380 15.29 -18.53 5.42
C LEU A 380 15.01 -17.61 4.22
N ALA A 381 15.90 -17.61 3.24
CA ALA A 381 15.80 -16.74 2.07
C ALA A 381 16.52 -17.34 0.87
N ASN A 382 16.19 -16.89 -0.33
CA ASN A 382 16.90 -17.24 -1.58
C ASN A 382 18.20 -16.46 -1.80
N VAL A 383 18.65 -15.72 -0.79
CA VAL A 383 19.89 -14.93 -0.77
C VAL A 383 20.56 -15.08 0.58
N ASP A 384 21.87 -14.80 0.63
CA ASP A 384 22.57 -14.68 1.91
C ASP A 384 22.06 -13.48 2.69
N CYS A 385 21.89 -13.66 4.00
CA CYS A 385 21.56 -12.54 4.87
C CYS A 385 22.76 -11.58 5.00
N ALA A 386 22.46 -10.28 5.12
CA ALA A 386 23.45 -9.26 5.40
C ALA A 386 23.42 -8.83 6.88
N ARG A 387 24.56 -8.43 7.43
CA ARG A 387 24.57 -7.74 8.74
C ARG A 387 23.98 -6.35 8.56
N SER A 388 23.10 -5.97 9.49
CA SER A 388 22.36 -4.71 9.50
C SER A 388 23.22 -3.49 9.82
#